data_AF-A0A357D7F7-F1
#
_entry.id   AF-A0A357D7F7-F1
#
_cell.length_a   1.000
_cell.length_b   1.000
_cell.length_c   1.000
_cell.angle_alpha   90.00
_cell.angle_beta   90.00
_cell.angle_gamma   90.00
#
_symmetry.space_group_name_H-M   'P 1'
#
loop_
_entity.id
_entity.type
_entity.pdbx_description
1 polymer ?
#
loop_
_entity_poly.entity_id
_entity_poly.type
_entity_poly.pdbx_seq_one_letter_code
_entity_poly.pdbx_strand_id
1 'polypeptide(L)' 'VYLNLAEAAGQIAAGWVGAYPPGIPLWVPGEEITRSMLEWLTAFLAHGGYVRGLQQGKVKVIIQ' A
#
# COMPACT_ATOMS: atom_id res chain seq x y z
N VAL A 1 2.50 -6.57 -11.38
CA VAL A 1 1.63 -7.65 -10.83
C VAL A 1 0.93 -7.19 -9.56
N TYR A 2 0.08 -8.03 -8.96
CA TYR A 2 -0.49 -7.76 -7.64
C TYR A 2 0.13 -8.68 -6.59
N LEU A 3 0.66 -8.10 -5.52
CA LEU A 3 1.20 -8.82 -4.37
C LEU A 3 0.37 -8.54 -3.12
N ASN A 4 0.33 -9.48 -2.18
CA ASN A 4 -0.24 -9.21 -0.87
C ASN A 4 0.62 -8.16 -0.15
N LEU A 5 0.02 -7.40 0.78
CA LEU A 5 0.74 -6.39 1.55
C LEU A 5 2.00 -6.95 2.24
N ALA A 6 1.94 -8.17 2.77
CA ALA A 6 3.08 -8.81 3.43
C ALA A 6 4.30 -9.07 2.50
N GLU A 7 4.08 -9.10 1.19
CA GLU A 7 5.08 -9.43 0.17
C GLU A 7 5.55 -8.19 -0.61
N ALA A 8 4.92 -7.03 -0.40
CA ALA A 8 5.15 -5.84 -1.21
C ALA A 8 6.36 -4.99 -0.77
N ALA A 9 6.94 -5.28 0.40
CA ALA A 9 8.06 -4.51 0.92
C ALA A 9 9.28 -4.58 -0.01
N GLY A 10 9.87 -3.43 -0.34
CA GLY A 10 11.02 -3.32 -1.24
C GLY A 10 10.66 -3.40 -2.73
N GLN A 11 9.37 -3.49 -3.08
CA GLN A 11 8.91 -3.45 -4.47
C GLN A 11 8.56 -2.03 -4.89
N ILE A 12 8.73 -1.73 -6.18
CA ILE A 12 8.31 -0.43 -6.74
C ILE A 12 6.81 -0.43 -7.00
N ALA A 13 6.12 0.57 -6.45
CA ALA A 13 4.70 0.76 -6.63
C ALA A 13 4.36 1.02 -8.11
N ALA A 14 3.38 0.29 -8.64
CA ALA A 14 2.77 0.51 -9.95
C ALA A 14 1.36 1.12 -9.84
N GLY A 15 0.91 1.41 -8.62
CA GLY A 15 -0.36 2.04 -8.27
C GLY A 15 -0.22 2.83 -6.97
N TRP A 16 -1.10 3.80 -6.75
CA TRP A 16 -1.13 4.57 -5.51
C TRP A 16 -1.95 3.84 -4.44
N VAL A 17 -1.63 4.10 -3.17
CA VAL A 17 -2.45 3.72 -2.02
C VAL A 17 -2.56 4.92 -1.10
N GLY A 18 -3.77 5.21 -0.60
CA GLY A 18 -4.00 6.34 0.29
C GLY A 18 -5.02 6.03 1.38
N ALA A 19 -4.75 6.53 2.58
CA ALA A 19 -5.60 6.36 3.75
C ALA A 19 -6.55 7.54 3.93
N TYR A 20 -7.75 7.28 4.42
CA TYR A 20 -8.76 8.28 4.72
C TYR A 20 -9.41 8.04 6.10
N PRO A 21 -9.43 9.05 6.97
CA PRO A 21 -8.72 10.34 6.88
C PRO A 21 -7.19 10.16 7.00
N PRO A 22 -6.33 11.11 6.53
CA PRO A 22 -6.65 12.46 6.01
C PRO A 22 -6.94 12.54 4.50
N GLY A 23 -6.83 11.44 3.75
CA GLY A 23 -7.08 11.43 2.30
C GLY A 23 -5.85 11.73 1.43
N ILE A 24 -4.64 11.53 1.97
CA ILE A 24 -3.39 11.67 1.21
C ILE A 24 -2.79 10.27 0.90
N PRO A 25 -1.98 10.14 -0.17
CA PRO A 25 -1.29 8.90 -0.47
C PRO A 25 -0.29 8.52 0.62
N LEU A 26 -0.21 7.23 0.93
CA LEU A 26 0.91 6.61 1.65
C LEU A 26 2.11 6.42 0.72
N TRP A 27 1.82 6.11 -0.55
CA TRP A 27 2.79 6.08 -1.65
C TRP A 27 2.08 6.29 -3.00
N VAL A 28 2.86 6.65 -4.02
CA VAL A 28 2.45 6.83 -5.41
C VAL A 28 3.28 5.93 -6.36
N PRO A 29 2.87 5.75 -7.63
CA PRO A 29 3.63 4.96 -8.58
C PRO A 29 5.07 5.48 -8.74
N GLY A 30 6.04 4.55 -8.77
CA GLY A 30 7.47 4.87 -8.84
C GLY A 30 8.17 4.95 -7.47
N GLU A 31 7.42 5.02 -6.37
CA GLU A 31 8.00 4.95 -5.02
C GLU A 31 8.21 3.49 -4.59
N GLU A 32 9.22 3.28 -3.75
CA GLU A 32 9.42 1.99 -3.08
C GLU A 32 8.39 1.83 -1.93
N ILE A 33 7.68 0.71 -1.93
CA ILE A 33 6.77 0.36 -0.84
C ILE A 33 7.63 -0.15 0.33
N THR A 34 7.73 0.64 1.39
CA THR A 34 8.58 0.28 2.54
C THR A 34 7.84 -0.61 3.55
N ARG A 35 8.60 -1.33 4.38
CA ARG A 35 8.03 -2.15 5.47
C ARG A 35 7.24 -1.31 6.47
N SER A 36 7.73 -0.13 6.86
CA SER A 36 7.04 0.75 7.81
C SER A 36 5.72 1.29 7.26
N MET A 37 5.64 1.61 5.96
CA MET A 37 4.38 1.97 5.30
C MET A 37 3.35 0.83 5.39
N LEU A 38 3.79 -0.42 5.16
CA LEU A 38 2.92 -1.60 5.22
C LEU A 38 2.45 -1.92 6.64
N GLU A 39 3.35 -1.80 7.62
CA GLU A 39 3.02 -1.97 9.04
C GLU A 39 2.00 -0.92 9.49
N TRP A 40 2.22 0.34 9.14
CA TRP A 40 1.27 1.43 9.42
C TRP A 40 -0.08 1.16 8.75
N LEU A 41 -0.08 0.79 7.46
CA LEU A 41 -1.31 0.52 6.71
C LEU A 41 -2.10 -0.63 7.31
N THR A 42 -1.42 -1.71 7.69
CA THR A 42 -2.03 -2.90 8.31
C THR A 42 -2.64 -2.54 9.66
N ALA A 43 -1.92 -1.79 10.50
CA ALA A 43 -2.45 -1.30 11.76
C ALA A 43 -3.66 -0.38 11.55
N PHE A 44 -3.60 0.54 10.58
CA PHE A 44 -4.70 1.45 10.26
C PHE A 44 -5.96 0.69 9.82
N LEU A 45 -5.83 -0.30 8.93
CA LEU A 45 -6.93 -1.17 8.52
C LEU A 45 -7.51 -1.97 9.70
N ALA A 46 -6.64 -2.47 10.60
CA ALA A 46 -7.08 -3.21 11.80
C ALA A 46 -7.92 -2.36 12.77
N HIS A 47 -7.75 -1.03 12.75
CA HIS A 47 -8.54 -0.08 13.54
C HIS A 47 -9.76 0.47 12.77
N GLY A 48 -10.15 -0.15 11.65
CA GLY A 48 -11.32 0.25 10.85
C GLY A 48 -11.07 1.42 9.91
N GLY A 49 -9.81 1.80 9.68
CA GLY A 49 -9.43 2.85 8.75
C GLY A 49 -9.79 2.51 7.30
N TYR A 50 -10.14 3.53 6.51
CA TYR A 50 -10.50 3.35 5.11
C TYR A 50 -9.31 3.62 4.18
N VAL A 51 -9.04 2.69 3.26
CA VAL A 51 -7.92 2.79 2.32
C VAL A 51 -8.41 2.66 0.89
N ARG A 52 -7.92 3.54 0.01
CA ARG A 52 -8.12 3.46 -1.44
C ARG A 52 -6.87 2.92 -2.13
N GLY A 53 -7.06 2.29 -3.28
CA GLY A 53 -5.97 1.78 -4.13
C GLY A 53 -5.59 0.31 -3.90
N LEU A 54 -6.20 -0.35 -2.90
CA LEU A 54 -6.05 -1.79 -2.71
C LEU A 54 -7.00 -2.57 -3.61
N GLN A 55 -6.54 -3.71 -4.12
CA GLN A 55 -7.37 -4.69 -4.82
C GLN A 55 -7.41 -5.98 -4.01
N GLN A 56 -8.50 -6.22 -3.27
CA GLN A 56 -8.65 -7.41 -2.42
C GLN A 56 -7.44 -7.65 -1.48
N GLY A 57 -6.97 -6.60 -0.81
CA GLY A 57 -5.80 -6.67 0.07
C GLY A 57 -4.44 -6.76 -0.64
N LYS A 58 -4.42 -6.57 -1.97
CA LYS A 58 -3.21 -6.58 -2.80
C LYS A 58 -2.90 -5.21 -3.35
N VAL A 59 -1.62 -4.99 -3.65
CA VAL A 59 -1.08 -3.76 -4.22
C VAL A 59 -0.41 -4.05 -5.55
N LYS A 60 -0.52 -3.11 -6.49
CA LYS A 60 0.09 -3.23 -7.80
C LYS A 60 1.55 -2.82 -7.72
N VAL A 61 2.46 -3.70 -8.16
CA VAL A 61 3.91 -3.47 -8.17
C VAL A 61 4.52 -3.77 -9.53
N ILE A 62 5.72 -3.25 -9.76
CA ILE A 62 6.63 -3.64 -10.84
C ILE A 62 7.50 -4.79 -10.31
N ILE A 63 7.51 -5.94 -10.99
CA ILE A 63 8.53 -6.97 -10.73
C ILE A 63 9.69 -6.70 -11.68
N GLN A 64 10.91 -6.69 -11.15
CA GLN A 64 12.13 -6.69 -11.95
C GLN A 64 12.43 -8.09 -12.46
#